data_AF-A0A6B0XDW5-F1
#
_entry.id   AF-A0A6B0XDW5-F1
#
_cell.length_a   1.000
_cell.length_b   1.000
_cell.length_c   1.000
_cell.angle_alpha   90.00
_cell.angle_beta   90.00
_cell.angle_gamma   90.00
#
_symmetry.space_group_name_H-M   'P 1'
#
loop_
_entity.id
_entity.type
_entity.pdbx_description
1 polymer ?
#
loop_
_entity_poly.entity_id
_entity_poly.type
_entity_poly.pdbx_seq_one_letter_code
_entity_poly.pdbx_strand_id
1 'polypeptide(L)'
;MSQSQPVTVRIYNQIYHLVNSDDQDPEYVRHTAAYLDEKMQQIAATIKNRGPLDIAILAALNIAEEVLRARQHKDALLNRTDTRLDSFNRLLSDTPSTTDSPSTDAKRF
;
A
#
# COMPACT_ATOMS: atom_id res chain seq x y z
N MET A 1 22.31 -20.68 -12.64
CA MET A 1 22.00 -19.63 -13.64
C MET A 1 20.52 -19.76 -13.95
N SER A 2 19.65 -19.09 -13.18
CA SER A 2 18.21 -19.13 -13.42
C SER A 2 17.93 -18.38 -14.72
N GLN A 3 17.41 -19.07 -15.73
CA GLN A 3 17.06 -18.43 -17.00
C GLN A 3 15.80 -17.59 -16.81
N SER A 4 15.97 -16.27 -16.76
CA SER A 4 14.88 -15.30 -16.88
C SER A 4 14.20 -15.50 -18.23
N GLN A 5 12.96 -15.98 -18.26
CA GLN A 5 12.17 -16.07 -19.49
C GLN A 5 11.62 -14.67 -19.84
N PRO A 6 11.81 -14.19 -21.08
CA PRO A 6 11.27 -12.90 -21.50
C PRO A 6 9.74 -12.96 -21.59
N VAL A 7 9.07 -11.94 -21.06
CA VAL A 7 7.62 -11.77 -21.11
C VAL A 7 7.28 -10.74 -22.19
N THR A 8 6.43 -11.12 -23.13
CA THR A 8 5.92 -10.20 -24.16
C THR A 8 4.63 -9.56 -23.68
N VAL A 9 4.58 -8.23 -23.73
CA VAL A 9 3.41 -7.42 -23.35
C VAL A 9 3.10 -6.38 -24.42
N ARG A 10 1.87 -5.87 -24.45
CA ARG A 10 1.43 -4.79 -25.32
C ARG A 10 0.99 -3.61 -24.47
N ILE A 11 1.62 -2.46 -24.68
CA ILE A 11 1.36 -1.22 -23.94
C ILE A 11 1.24 -0.10 -24.98
N TYR A 12 0.11 0.60 -24.96
CA TYR A 12 -0.21 1.73 -25.84
C TYR A 12 0.06 1.45 -27.33
N ASN A 13 -0.48 0.32 -27.80
CA ASN A 13 -0.33 -0.17 -29.18
C ASN A 13 1.12 -0.49 -29.61
N GLN A 14 2.04 -0.59 -28.65
CA GLN A 14 3.43 -0.99 -28.86
C GLN A 14 3.71 -2.32 -28.14
N ILE A 15 4.51 -3.19 -28.75
CA ILE A 15 4.88 -4.50 -28.19
C ILE A 15 6.26 -4.36 -27.53
N TYR A 16 6.36 -4.85 -26.29
CA TYR A 16 7.59 -4.85 -25.51
C TYR A 16 7.95 -6.28 -25.08
N HIS A 17 9.25 -6.57 -25.10
CA HIS A 17 9.81 -7.81 -24.57
C HIS A 17 10.54 -7.48 -23.27
N LEU A 18 9.88 -7.74 -22.13
CA LEU A 18 10.41 -7.45 -20.81
C LEU A 18 11.20 -8.66 -20.31
N VAL A 19 12.41 -8.41 -19.82
CA VAL A 19 13.24 -9.44 -19.17
C VAL A 19 12.83 -9.48 -17.70
N ASN A 20 12.37 -10.63 -17.22
CA ASN A 20 12.02 -10.80 -15.81
C ASN A 20 13.30 -10.91 -14.99
N SER A 21 13.80 -9.79 -14.50
CA SER A 21 14.80 -9.79 -13.43
C SER A 21 14.10 -10.23 -12.13
N ASP A 22 14.66 -11.22 -11.44
CA ASP A 22 14.34 -11.59 -10.04
C ASP A 22 13.09 -12.45 -9.76
N ASP A 23 12.96 -13.62 -10.42
CA ASP A 23 11.93 -14.66 -10.11
C ASP A 23 10.47 -14.14 -10.03
N GLN A 24 10.22 -12.96 -10.59
CA GLN A 24 8.90 -12.34 -10.65
C GLN A 24 7.98 -13.19 -11.52
N ASP A 25 6.75 -13.41 -11.01
CA ASP A 25 5.71 -14.14 -11.74
C ASP A 25 5.44 -13.44 -13.10
N PRO A 26 5.58 -14.15 -14.23
CA PRO A 26 5.21 -13.63 -15.55
C PRO A 26 3.79 -13.03 -15.61
N GLU A 27 2.83 -13.57 -14.85
CA GLU A 27 1.48 -13.03 -14.76
C GLU A 27 1.45 -11.66 -14.08
N TYR A 28 2.28 -11.44 -13.05
CA TYR A 28 2.37 -10.15 -12.38
C TYR A 28 2.90 -9.06 -13.33
N VAL A 29 3.88 -9.40 -14.16
CA VAL A 29 4.41 -8.48 -15.19
C VAL A 29 3.36 -8.15 -16.23
N ARG A 30 2.58 -9.14 -16.69
CA ARG A 30 1.45 -8.93 -17.62
C ARG A 30 0.39 -8.02 -17.00
N HIS A 31 0.05 -8.25 -15.73
CA HIS A 31 -0.93 -7.45 -15.02
C HIS A 31 -0.47 -6.00 -14.87
N THR A 32 0.81 -5.79 -14.51
CA THR A 32 1.41 -4.45 -14.40
C THR A 32 1.40 -3.72 -15.74
N ALA A 33 1.73 -4.41 -16.84
CA ALA A 33 1.68 -3.85 -18.18
C ALA A 33 0.26 -3.48 -18.62
N ALA A 34 -0.73 -4.32 -18.31
CA ALA A 34 -2.13 -4.04 -18.59
C ALA A 34 -2.63 -2.81 -17.82
N TYR A 35 -2.21 -2.66 -16.56
CA TYR A 35 -2.55 -1.48 -15.75
C TYR A 35 -1.97 -0.19 -16.35
N LEU A 36 -0.72 -0.22 -16.79
CA LEU A 36 -0.08 0.92 -17.46
C LEU A 36 -0.79 1.26 -18.79
N ASP A 37 -1.16 0.26 -19.59
CA ASP A 37 -1.91 0.45 -20.84
C ASP A 37 -3.23 1.17 -20.58
N GLU A 38 -4.01 0.70 -19.60
CA GLU A 38 -5.28 1.33 -19.23
C GLU A 38 -5.11 2.80 -18.84
N LYS A 39 -4.11 3.12 -18.02
CA LYS A 39 -3.80 4.51 -17.62
C LYS A 39 -3.42 5.39 -18.80
N MET A 40 -2.62 4.86 -19.73
CA MET A 40 -2.26 5.59 -20.95
C MET A 40 -3.49 5.84 -21.84
N GLN A 41 -4.41 4.88 -21.99
CA GLN A 41 -5.65 5.05 -22.73
C GLN A 41 -6.56 6.13 -22.11
N GLN A 42 -6.70 6.15 -20.78
CA GLN A 42 -7.49 7.16 -20.06
C GLN A 42 -6.95 8.58 -20.28
N ILE A 43 -5.62 8.74 -20.25
CA ILE A 43 -4.97 10.04 -20.48
C ILE A 43 -5.11 10.46 -21.94
N ALA A 44 -4.92 9.53 -22.88
CA ALA A 44 -5.09 9.78 -24.31
C ALA A 44 -6.53 10.22 -24.66
N ALA A 45 -7.54 9.67 -23.97
CA ALA A 45 -8.93 10.07 -24.13
C ALA A 45 -9.21 11.50 -23.63
N THR A 46 -8.45 11.96 -22.63
CA THR A 46 -8.66 13.25 -21.97
C THR A 46 -7.85 14.38 -22.65
N ILE A 47 -6.62 14.11 -23.07
CA ILE A 47 -5.68 15.11 -23.56
C ILE A 47 -5.36 14.86 -25.04
N LYS A 48 -6.00 15.63 -25.93
CA LYS A 48 -5.76 15.56 -27.38
C LYS A 48 -4.39 16.17 -27.76
N ASN A 49 -3.79 15.68 -28.85
CA ASN A 49 -2.54 16.18 -29.46
C ASN A 49 -1.24 16.05 -28.64
N ARG A 50 -1.13 15.07 -27.74
CA ARG A 50 0.14 14.73 -27.08
C ARG A 50 0.81 13.52 -27.74
N GLY A 51 2.14 13.49 -27.72
CA GLY A 51 2.91 12.34 -28.20
C GLY A 51 2.79 11.15 -27.23
N PRO A 52 3.04 9.91 -27.69
CA PRO A 52 2.99 8.71 -26.84
C PRO A 52 3.89 8.79 -25.59
N LEU A 53 5.06 9.45 -25.71
CA LEU A 53 5.99 9.63 -24.59
C LEU A 53 5.40 10.52 -23.49
N ASP A 54 4.79 11.65 -23.85
CA ASP A 54 4.13 12.54 -22.90
C ASP A 54 3.00 11.82 -22.17
N ILE A 55 2.23 11.01 -22.89
CA ILE A 55 1.16 10.18 -22.32
C ILE A 55 1.73 9.15 -21.33
N ALA A 56 2.84 8.49 -21.68
CA ALA A 56 3.51 7.53 -20.81
C ALA A 56 4.02 8.18 -19.51
N ILE A 57 4.62 9.37 -19.61
CA ILE A 57 5.12 10.11 -18.45
C ILE A 57 3.95 10.50 -17.53
N LEU A 58 2.85 11.00 -18.09
CA LEU A 58 1.66 11.35 -17.30
C LEU A 58 1.02 10.12 -16.64
N ALA A 59 0.98 8.98 -17.34
CA ALA A 59 0.48 7.72 -16.78
C ALA A 59 1.35 7.27 -15.61
N ALA A 60 2.68 7.27 -15.79
CA ALA A 60 3.62 6.94 -14.73
C ALA A 60 3.49 7.87 -13.52
N LEU A 61 3.29 9.17 -13.75
CA LEU A 61 3.09 10.14 -12.68
C LEU A 61 1.80 9.88 -11.90
N ASN A 62 0.70 9.56 -12.59
CA ASN A 62 -0.57 9.22 -11.96
C ASN A 62 -0.46 7.97 -11.07
N ILE A 63 0.21 6.92 -11.59
CA ILE A 63 0.47 5.69 -10.82
C ILE A 63 1.36 5.96 -9.61
N ALA A 64 2.41 6.79 -9.76
CA ALA A 64 3.26 7.17 -8.65
C ALA A 64 2.48 7.92 -7.55
N GLU A 65 1.58 8.82 -7.95
CA GLU A 65 0.71 9.55 -7.00
C GLU A 65 -0.24 8.60 -6.25
N GLU A 66 -0.81 7.59 -6.92
CA GLU A 66 -1.63 6.55 -6.28
C GLU A 66 -0.85 5.76 -5.23
N VAL A 67 0.37 5.34 -5.56
CA VAL A 67 1.24 4.62 -4.62
C VAL A 67 1.56 5.47 -3.40
N LEU A 68 1.88 6.76 -3.60
CA LEU A 68 2.17 7.68 -2.51
C LEU A 68 0.94 7.92 -1.63
N ARG A 69 -0.25 8.12 -2.23
CA ARG A 69 -1.51 8.24 -1.49
C ARG A 69 -1.84 6.99 -0.69
N ALA A 70 -1.67 5.81 -1.28
CA ALA A 70 -1.92 4.53 -0.60
C ALA A 70 -0.99 4.34 0.62
N ARG A 71 0.30 4.70 0.49
CA ARG A 71 1.27 4.67 1.61
C ARG A 71 0.86 5.61 2.74
N GLN A 72 0.55 6.87 2.40
CA GLN A 72 0.07 7.85 3.40
C GLN A 72 -1.19 7.38 4.12
N HIS A 73 -2.13 6.78 3.40
CA HIS A 73 -3.35 6.23 4.00
C HIS A 73 -3.04 5.07 4.94
N LYS A 74 -2.14 4.16 4.55
CA LYS A 74 -1.68 3.06 5.40
C LYS A 74 -1.09 3.58 6.72
N ASP A 75 -0.18 4.55 6.63
CA ASP A 75 0.48 5.11 7.81
C ASP A 75 -0.51 5.83 8.74
N ALA A 76 -1.49 6.53 8.17
CA ALA A 76 -2.57 7.15 8.94
C ALA A 76 -3.46 6.12 9.68
N LEU A 77 -3.73 4.96 9.05
CA LEU A 77 -4.49 3.87 9.68
C LEU A 77 -3.70 3.20 10.81
N LEU A 78 -2.40 3.00 10.65
CA LEU A 78 -1.53 2.47 11.69
C LEU A 78 -1.50 3.40 12.91
N ASN A 79 -1.25 4.69 12.69
CA ASN A 79 -1.23 5.69 13.77
C ASN A 79 -2.57 5.75 14.55
N ARG A 80 -3.70 5.63 13.84
CA ARG A 80 -5.03 5.56 14.49
C ARG A 80 -5.20 4.31 15.33
N THR A 81 -4.64 3.19 14.88
CA THR A 81 -4.69 1.91 15.60
C THR A 81 -3.85 2.00 16.87
N ASP A 82 -2.63 2.55 16.78
CA ASP A 82 -1.74 2.75 17.92
C ASP A 82 -2.37 3.69 18.96
N THR A 83 -2.92 4.83 18.51
CA THR A 83 -3.61 5.78 19.40
C THR A 83 -4.78 5.13 20.15
N ARG A 84 -5.53 4.26 19.47
CA ARG A 84 -6.63 3.51 20.09
C ARG A 84 -6.13 2.49 21.09
N LEU A 85 -5.04 1.79 20.78
CA LEU A 85 -4.42 0.82 21.69
C LEU A 85 -3.90 1.50 22.95
N ASP A 86 -3.25 2.66 22.83
CA ASP A 86 -2.77 3.46 23.95
C ASP A 86 -3.93 3.94 24.84
N SER A 87 -5.00 4.44 24.21
CA SER A 87 -6.20 4.87 24.93
C SER A 87 -6.86 3.71 25.68
N PHE A 88 -6.89 2.53 25.06
CA PHE A 88 -7.42 1.33 25.67
C PHE A 88 -6.56 0.82 26.83
N ASN A 89 -5.24 0.79 26.68
CA ASN A 89 -4.31 0.40 27.75
C ASN A 89 -4.39 1.35 28.95
N ARG A 90 -4.59 2.65 28.68
CA ARG A 90 -4.83 3.65 29.72
C ARG A 90 -6.11 3.35 30.51
N LEU A 91 -7.20 2.96 29.84
CA LEU A 91 -8.45 2.58 30.53
C LEU A 91 -8.28 1.33 31.42
N LEU A 92 -7.47 0.36 31.00
CA LEU A 92 -7.19 -0.84 31.81
C LEU A 92 -6.29 -0.54 33.01
N SER A 93 -5.35 0.39 32.88
CA SER A 93 -4.47 0.79 34.00
C SER A 93 -5.14 1.77 34.97
N ASP A 94 -6.24 2.42 34.57
CA ASP A 94 -7.03 3.32 35.40
C ASP A 94 -8.14 2.61 36.20
N THR A 95 -8.28 1.28 36.09
CA THR A 95 -9.05 0.53 37.11
C THR A 95 -8.21 0.52 38.38
N PRO A 96 -8.59 1.26 39.43
CA PRO A 96 -7.80 1.30 40.65
C PRO A 96 -7.68 -0.12 41.17
N SER A 97 -6.45 -0.52 41.47
CA SER A 97 -6.14 -1.71 42.23
C SER A 97 -7.04 -1.72 43.47
N THR A 98 -8.18 -2.40 43.39
CA THR A 98 -9.00 -2.75 44.56
C THR A 98 -8.27 -3.89 45.24
N THR A 99 -7.10 -3.57 45.75
CA THR A 99 -6.43 -4.21 46.87
C THR A 99 -6.35 -3.16 47.97
N ASP A 100 -7.49 -2.51 48.25
CA ASP A 100 -7.77 -2.12 49.62
C ASP A 100 -7.99 -3.43 50.37
N SER A 101 -6.89 -3.97 50.90
CA SER A 101 -6.96 -4.90 52.02
C SER A 101 -7.71 -4.18 53.13
N PRO A 102 -8.91 -4.61 53.55
CA PRO A 102 -9.50 -4.08 54.76
C PRO A 102 -8.57 -4.48 55.90
N SER A 103 -8.13 -3.47 56.65
CA SER A 103 -7.46 -3.59 57.92
C SER A 103 -8.20 -4.60 58.80
N THR A 104 -7.60 -5.77 59.00
CA THR A 104 -7.98 -6.67 60.10
C THR A 104 -7.45 -6.07 61.39
N ASP A 105 -8.12 -5.03 61.89
CA ASP A 105 -8.14 -4.72 63.31
C ASP A 105 -9.29 -5.53 63.93
N ALA A 106 -9.00 -6.81 64.18
CA ALA A 106 -9.88 -7.69 64.94
C ALA A 106 -9.23 -7.96 66.29
N LYS A 107 -9.57 -7.08 67.23
CA LYS A 107 -9.90 -7.36 68.64
C LYS A 107 -9.10 -8.48 69.35
N ARG A 108 -8.48 -8.03 70.44
CA ARG A 108 -8.53 -8.63 71.80
C ARG A 108 -7.86 -10.00 71.91
N PHE A 109 -6.80 -10.11 72.70
CA PHE A 109 -6.80 -10.44 74.14
C PHE A 109 -5.39 -10.29 74.69
#